data_AF-A0A2N3GBZ1-F1
#
_entry.id   AF-A0A2N3GBZ1-F1
#
_cell.length_a   1.000
_cell.length_b   1.000
_cell.length_c   1.000
_cell.angle_alpha   90.00
_cell.angle_beta   90.00
_cell.angle_gamma   90.00
#
_symmetry.space_group_name_H-M   'P 1'
#
loop_
_entity.id
_entity.type
_entity.pdbx_description
1 polymer ?
#
loop_
_entity_poly.entity_id
_entity_poly.type
_entity_poly.pdbx_seq_one_letter_code
_entity_poly.pdbx_strand_id
1 'polypeptide(L)'
;MFGTPAKTAEGAQLTSTVRSINRLRQHYTPDTKYLFQVLLASVSIVEANIALDLLLKTVPERDLVAAVNLREALRSMPSSPFPMAVDERTLIRIAGLEKNLAVLNKTTPDDYHVIVTTTGNLVLDLIIKQDSKKWFWSPLPATTDFINPELIDHLIRSEYLLGEVVELVQAMGLVFNPTLYLSLEDWHLEYASETMNQLGELF
;
A
#
# COMPACT_ATOMS: atom_id res chain seq x y z
N MET A 1 2.61 -36.52 4.63
CA MET A 1 3.69 -35.59 4.21
C MET A 1 3.04 -34.33 3.68
N PHE A 2 3.32 -33.20 4.33
CA PHE A 2 3.06 -31.79 3.95
C PHE A 2 1.57 -31.44 3.67
N GLY A 3 0.82 -30.78 4.54
CA GLY A 3 1.17 -29.57 5.30
C GLY A 3 0.73 -28.35 4.48
N THR A 4 -0.55 -27.98 4.52
CA THR A 4 -1.07 -26.74 3.93
C THR A 4 -1.57 -25.81 5.03
N PRO A 5 -0.75 -24.83 5.49
CA PRO A 5 -1.22 -23.76 6.37
C PRO A 5 -1.12 -22.35 5.76
N ALA A 6 -0.82 -22.20 4.47
CA ALA A 6 -0.52 -20.88 3.87
C ALA A 6 -1.75 -19.97 3.68
N LYS A 7 -2.92 -20.51 3.33
CA LYS A 7 -4.14 -19.70 3.08
C LYS A 7 -4.66 -18.96 4.32
N THR A 8 -4.33 -19.42 5.51
CA THR A 8 -4.82 -18.84 6.78
C THR A 8 -4.00 -17.67 7.28
N ALA A 9 -2.70 -17.60 6.97
CA ALA A 9 -1.82 -16.52 7.44
C ALA A 9 -1.95 -15.25 6.59
N GLU A 10 -1.98 -15.39 5.26
CA GLU A 10 -2.09 -14.27 4.32
C GLU A 10 -3.43 -13.52 4.46
N GLY A 11 -4.55 -14.26 4.60
CA GLY A 11 -5.87 -13.67 4.85
C GLY A 11 -6.00 -12.98 6.21
N ALA A 12 -5.29 -13.46 7.23
CA ALA A 12 -5.22 -12.82 8.54
C ALA A 12 -4.42 -11.51 8.49
N GLN A 13 -3.35 -11.46 7.69
CA GLN A 13 -2.52 -10.27 7.50
C GLN A 13 -3.27 -9.16 6.77
N LEU A 14 -3.99 -9.50 5.68
CA LEU A 14 -4.88 -8.58 4.97
C LEU A 14 -5.95 -8.00 5.90
N THR A 15 -6.60 -8.87 6.69
CA THR A 15 -7.62 -8.46 7.66
C THR A 15 -7.05 -7.54 8.74
N SER A 16 -5.79 -7.74 9.15
CA SER A 16 -5.10 -6.86 10.10
C SER A 16 -4.84 -5.47 9.52
N THR A 17 -4.32 -5.40 8.29
CA THR A 17 -4.01 -4.13 7.61
C THR A 17 -5.27 -3.30 7.34
N VAL A 18 -6.37 -3.93 6.92
CA VAL A 18 -7.66 -3.24 6.74
C VAL A 18 -8.20 -2.69 8.08
N ARG A 19 -8.05 -3.45 9.18
CA ARG A 19 -8.42 -2.94 10.52
C ARG A 19 -7.55 -1.78 10.98
N SER A 20 -6.27 -1.75 10.58
CA SER A 20 -5.36 -0.63 10.88
C SER A 20 -5.87 0.68 10.28
N ILE A 21 -6.36 0.67 9.04
CA ILE A 21 -6.90 1.88 8.38
C ILE A 21 -8.02 2.52 9.22
N ASN A 22 -8.94 1.72 9.76
CA ASN A 22 -10.07 2.24 10.55
C ASN A 22 -9.62 3.02 11.78
N ARG A 23 -8.49 2.65 12.40
CA ARG A 23 -7.91 3.38 13.53
C ARG A 23 -7.29 4.69 13.07
N LEU A 24 -6.56 4.66 11.95
CA LEU A 24 -5.90 5.83 11.40
C LEU A 24 -6.88 6.93 10.97
N ARG A 25 -8.07 6.56 10.48
CA ARG A 25 -9.12 7.54 10.09
C ARG A 25 -9.44 8.57 11.17
N GLN A 26 -9.44 8.15 12.44
CA GLN A 26 -9.75 9.04 13.56
C GLN A 26 -8.71 10.14 13.77
N HIS A 27 -7.48 9.87 13.33
CA HIS A 27 -6.34 10.76 13.45
C HIS A 27 -5.96 11.43 12.14
N TYR A 28 -6.57 11.04 11.01
CA TYR A 28 -6.29 11.62 9.69
C TYR A 28 -7.13 12.89 9.46
N THR A 29 -6.70 13.97 10.10
CA THR A 29 -7.35 15.29 10.09
C THR A 29 -6.56 16.27 9.20
N PRO A 30 -7.10 17.46 8.85
CA PRO A 30 -6.35 18.44 8.07
C PRO A 30 -4.96 18.79 8.64
N ASP A 31 -4.80 18.78 9.97
CA ASP A 31 -3.56 19.16 10.65
C ASP A 31 -2.49 18.06 10.61
N THR A 32 -2.91 16.80 10.55
CA THR A 32 -2.04 15.61 10.59
C THR A 32 -1.91 14.93 9.22
N LYS A 33 -2.78 15.27 8.27
CA LYS A 33 -2.89 14.67 6.94
C LYS A 33 -1.54 14.62 6.23
N TYR A 34 -0.84 15.75 6.17
CA TYR A 34 0.44 15.85 5.48
C TYR A 34 1.48 14.90 6.09
N LEU A 35 1.57 14.83 7.42
CA LEU A 35 2.52 13.94 8.09
C LEU A 35 2.20 12.47 7.84
N PHE A 36 0.92 12.09 7.84
CA PHE A 36 0.52 10.74 7.46
C PHE A 36 0.84 10.41 5.99
N GLN A 37 0.66 11.36 5.08
CA GLN A 37 1.03 11.17 3.68
C GLN A 37 2.54 10.92 3.53
N VAL A 38 3.38 11.73 4.19
CA VAL A 38 4.84 11.54 4.19
C VAL A 38 5.21 10.17 4.79
N LEU A 39 4.67 9.84 5.96
CA LEU A 39 4.93 8.56 6.63
C LEU A 39 4.57 7.36 5.75
N LEU A 40 3.41 7.41 5.08
CA LEU A 40 2.87 6.27 4.35
C LEU A 40 3.38 6.14 2.91
N ALA A 41 3.91 7.22 2.31
CA ALA A 41 4.29 7.23 0.89
C ALA A 41 5.78 7.40 0.62
N SER A 42 6.52 8.09 1.51
CA SER A 42 7.91 8.47 1.24
C SER A 42 8.85 7.25 1.17
N VAL A 43 9.69 7.23 0.15
CA VAL A 43 10.81 6.28 0.01
C VAL A 43 11.87 6.54 1.09
N SER A 44 12.05 7.79 1.52
CA SER A 44 13.03 8.18 2.54
C SER A 44 12.59 7.74 3.92
N ILE A 45 13.41 6.88 4.53
CA ILE A 45 13.20 6.42 5.90
C ILE A 45 13.42 7.56 6.90
N VAL A 46 14.35 8.48 6.61
CA VAL A 46 14.53 9.69 7.42
C VAL A 46 13.28 10.55 7.43
N GLU A 47 12.67 10.82 6.26
CA GLU A 47 11.43 11.60 6.21
C GLU A 47 10.27 10.90 6.92
N ALA A 48 10.16 9.58 6.74
CA ALA A 48 9.17 8.77 7.44
C ALA A 48 9.35 8.84 8.97
N ASN A 49 10.59 8.74 9.47
CA ASN A 49 10.88 8.86 10.90
C ASN A 49 10.60 10.27 11.43
N ILE A 50 10.95 11.33 10.70
CA ILE A 50 10.61 12.70 11.10
C ILE A 50 9.09 12.89 11.18
N ALA A 51 8.35 12.39 10.18
CA ALA A 51 6.90 12.45 10.19
C ALA A 51 6.29 11.68 11.37
N LEU A 52 6.83 10.49 11.66
CA LEU A 52 6.45 9.65 12.79
C LEU A 52 6.67 10.38 14.13
N ASP A 53 7.84 10.97 14.34
CA ASP A 53 8.19 11.69 15.57
C ASP A 53 7.29 12.91 15.80
N LEU A 54 6.88 13.59 14.73
CA LEU A 54 5.94 14.71 14.79
C LEU A 54 4.53 14.23 15.11
N LEU A 55 4.09 13.12 14.52
CA LEU A 55 2.80 12.50 14.80
C LEU A 55 2.69 11.95 16.23
N LEU A 56 3.80 11.44 16.79
CA LEU A 56 3.85 10.90 18.15
C LEU A 56 3.46 11.93 19.23
N LYS A 57 3.55 13.23 18.91
CA LYS A 57 3.13 14.32 19.80
C LYS A 57 1.60 14.43 19.96
N THR A 58 0.82 13.88 19.02
CA THR A 58 -0.63 14.06 18.96
C THR A 58 -1.41 12.77 18.73
N VAL A 59 -0.76 11.70 18.27
CA VAL A 59 -1.37 10.41 17.96
C VAL A 59 -0.85 9.34 18.92
N PRO A 60 -1.72 8.48 19.50
CA PRO A 60 -1.28 7.39 20.36
C PRO A 60 -0.32 6.43 19.65
N GLU A 61 0.73 6.01 20.35
CA GLU A 61 1.75 5.09 19.82
C GLU A 61 1.16 3.83 19.17
N ARG A 62 0.17 3.21 19.82
CA ARG A 62 -0.52 2.01 19.31
C ARG A 62 -1.09 2.22 17.91
N ASP A 63 -1.60 3.41 17.62
CA ASP A 63 -2.22 3.71 16.32
C ASP A 63 -1.14 4.10 15.30
N LEU A 64 0.01 4.61 15.75
CA LEU A 64 1.20 4.80 14.90
C LEU A 64 1.91 3.49 14.54
N VAL A 65 1.91 2.49 15.41
CA VAL A 65 2.33 1.12 15.06
C VAL A 65 1.49 0.59 13.90
N ALA A 66 0.18 0.90 13.91
CA ALA A 66 -0.70 0.55 12.80
C ALA A 66 -0.35 1.32 11.50
N ALA A 67 0.10 2.58 11.62
CA ALA A 67 0.55 3.39 10.49
C ALA A 67 1.84 2.85 9.86
N VAL A 68 2.86 2.50 10.65
CA VAL A 68 4.12 1.93 10.11
C VAL A 68 3.91 0.56 9.48
N ASN A 69 3.01 -0.27 10.05
CA ASN A 69 2.63 -1.53 9.43
C ASN A 69 1.88 -1.33 8.10
N LEU A 70 1.04 -0.29 8.01
CA LEU A 70 0.40 0.08 6.75
C LEU A 70 1.44 0.58 5.74
N ARG A 71 2.44 1.35 6.17
CA ARG A 71 3.55 1.78 5.31
C ARG A 71 4.25 0.59 4.69
N GLU A 72 4.61 -0.43 5.47
CA GLU A 72 5.26 -1.62 4.92
C GLU A 72 4.36 -2.43 3.99
N ALA A 73 3.06 -2.49 4.28
CA ALA A 73 2.09 -3.05 3.35
C ALA A 73 2.12 -2.32 2.00
N LEU A 74 2.10 -0.98 2.00
CA LEU A 74 2.15 -0.19 0.76
C LEU A 74 3.51 -0.30 0.06
N ARG A 75 4.62 -0.32 0.81
CA ARG A 75 5.97 -0.51 0.26
C ARG A 75 6.17 -1.88 -0.39
N SER A 76 5.51 -2.91 0.14
CA SER A 76 5.58 -4.28 -0.42
C SER A 76 4.80 -4.45 -1.72
N MET A 77 4.02 -3.45 -2.13
CA MET A 77 3.29 -3.46 -3.39
C MET A 77 4.24 -3.30 -4.58
N PRO A 78 3.96 -3.95 -5.71
CA PRO A 78 4.79 -3.83 -6.90
C PRO A 78 4.70 -2.42 -7.50
N SER A 79 5.84 -1.87 -7.89
CA SER A 79 5.88 -0.63 -8.66
C SER A 79 5.66 -0.91 -10.14
N SER A 80 4.74 -0.18 -10.76
CA SER A 80 4.47 -0.26 -12.19
C SER A 80 5.64 0.29 -13.03
N PRO A 81 6.02 -0.35 -14.15
CA PRO A 81 5.51 -1.62 -14.69
C PRO A 81 6.13 -2.86 -14.01
N PHE A 82 5.39 -3.96 -13.93
CA PHE A 82 5.88 -5.21 -13.33
C PHE A 82 5.32 -6.47 -14.01
N PRO A 83 6.05 -7.60 -14.01
CA PRO A 83 5.56 -8.86 -14.56
C PRO A 83 4.55 -9.53 -13.62
N MET A 84 3.49 -10.12 -14.16
CA MET A 84 2.60 -11.04 -13.45
C MET A 84 2.94 -12.50 -13.78
N ALA A 85 2.70 -13.40 -12.83
CA ALA A 85 2.98 -14.84 -12.98
C ALA A 85 1.86 -15.61 -13.67
N VAL A 86 0.72 -14.97 -13.88
CA VAL A 86 -0.48 -15.54 -14.52
C VAL A 86 -0.76 -14.88 -15.86
N ASP A 87 -1.49 -15.56 -16.74
CA ASP A 87 -2.02 -14.96 -17.95
C ASP A 87 -3.26 -14.11 -17.66
N GLU A 88 -3.57 -13.19 -18.59
CA GLU A 88 -4.69 -12.25 -18.45
C GLU A 88 -6.06 -12.93 -18.23
N ARG A 89 -6.32 -14.08 -18.88
CA ARG A 89 -7.61 -14.77 -18.74
C ARG A 89 -7.75 -15.38 -17.36
N THR A 90 -6.66 -15.92 -16.84
CA THR A 90 -6.60 -16.44 -15.47
C THR A 90 -6.82 -15.31 -14.46
N LEU A 91 -6.18 -14.15 -14.64
CA LEU A 91 -6.36 -12.98 -13.79
C LEU A 91 -7.82 -12.50 -13.78
N ILE A 92 -8.43 -12.32 -14.96
CA ILE A 92 -9.84 -11.92 -15.11
C ILE A 92 -10.76 -12.82 -14.28
N ARG A 93 -10.57 -14.15 -14.40
CA ARG A 93 -11.41 -15.13 -13.71
C ARG A 93 -11.21 -15.14 -12.20
N ILE A 94 -9.97 -15.04 -11.72
CA ILE A 94 -9.66 -15.14 -10.28
C ILE A 94 -10.03 -13.86 -9.55
N ALA A 95 -9.65 -12.70 -10.11
CA ALA A 95 -9.89 -11.41 -9.47
C ALA A 95 -11.29 -10.85 -9.75
N GLY A 96 -12.07 -11.49 -10.62
CA GLY A 96 -13.41 -11.04 -10.99
C GLY A 96 -13.40 -9.71 -11.77
N LEU A 97 -12.41 -9.55 -12.67
CA LEU A 97 -12.26 -8.32 -13.46
C LEU A 97 -13.17 -8.36 -14.69
N GLU A 98 -13.59 -7.18 -15.14
CA GLU A 98 -14.20 -7.00 -16.44
C GLU A 98 -13.19 -6.42 -17.43
N LYS A 99 -13.15 -6.96 -18.64
CA LYS A 99 -12.29 -6.45 -19.71
C LYS A 99 -13.07 -5.50 -20.62
N ASN A 100 -12.66 -4.25 -20.64
CA ASN A 100 -13.17 -3.21 -21.55
C ASN A 100 -12.02 -2.73 -22.45
N LEU A 101 -12.07 -3.09 -23.73
CA LEU A 101 -10.99 -2.84 -24.70
C LEU A 101 -9.64 -3.41 -24.22
N ALA A 102 -8.69 -2.55 -23.87
CA ALA A 102 -7.34 -2.88 -23.42
C ALA A 102 -7.16 -2.74 -21.90
N VAL A 103 -8.26 -2.64 -21.16
CA VAL A 103 -8.25 -2.31 -19.74
C VAL A 103 -9.03 -3.37 -18.96
N LEU A 104 -8.43 -3.86 -17.88
CA LEU A 104 -9.11 -4.70 -16.89
C LEU A 104 -9.58 -3.81 -15.75
N ASN A 105 -10.81 -3.99 -15.28
CA ASN A 105 -11.33 -3.17 -14.19
C ASN A 105 -12.18 -3.98 -13.23
N LYS A 106 -12.21 -3.55 -11.97
CA LYS A 106 -13.14 -4.00 -10.95
C LYS A 106 -13.62 -2.80 -10.17
N THR A 107 -14.88 -2.84 -9.75
CA THR A 107 -15.48 -1.76 -8.96
C THR A 107 -15.65 -2.23 -7.53
N THR A 108 -15.23 -1.42 -6.57
CA THR A 108 -15.40 -1.66 -5.14
C THR A 108 -16.81 -1.28 -4.69
N PRO A 109 -17.27 -1.73 -3.51
CA PRO A 109 -18.60 -1.36 -2.98
C PRO A 109 -18.80 0.15 -2.72
N ASP A 110 -17.72 0.92 -2.62
CA ASP A 110 -17.71 2.37 -2.42
C ASP A 110 -17.32 3.15 -3.69
N ASP A 111 -17.64 2.58 -4.86
CA ASP A 111 -17.56 3.19 -6.20
C ASP A 111 -16.14 3.61 -6.65
N TYR A 112 -15.10 2.99 -6.08
CA TYR A 112 -13.76 3.06 -6.69
C TYR A 112 -13.64 2.03 -7.80
N HIS A 113 -13.01 2.41 -8.90
CA HIS A 113 -12.58 1.48 -9.92
C HIS A 113 -11.09 1.21 -9.78
N VAL A 114 -10.74 -0.05 -9.54
CA VAL A 114 -9.37 -0.57 -9.61
C VAL A 114 -9.15 -1.02 -11.05
N ILE A 115 -8.23 -0.35 -11.73
CA ILE A 115 -7.98 -0.48 -13.16
C ILE A 115 -6.55 -0.98 -13.38
N VAL A 116 -6.39 -1.95 -14.29
CA VAL A 116 -5.08 -2.49 -14.69
C VAL A 116 -4.95 -2.43 -16.21
N THR A 117 -3.82 -1.93 -16.68
CA THR A 117 -3.41 -2.02 -18.09
C THR A 117 -2.34 -3.09 -18.25
N THR A 118 -2.48 -3.94 -19.27
CA THR A 118 -1.60 -5.10 -19.49
C THR A 118 -1.08 -5.16 -20.92
N THR A 119 0.10 -5.75 -21.11
CA THR A 119 0.60 -6.20 -22.40
C THR A 119 1.20 -7.60 -22.23
N GLY A 120 0.46 -8.63 -22.63
CA GLY A 120 0.80 -10.01 -22.31
C GLY A 120 0.76 -10.23 -20.80
N ASN A 121 1.89 -10.70 -20.23
CA ASN A 121 2.05 -10.91 -18.79
C ASN A 121 2.73 -9.71 -18.09
N LEU A 122 2.84 -8.56 -18.76
CA LEU A 122 3.36 -7.34 -18.17
C LEU A 122 2.20 -6.45 -17.75
N VAL A 123 2.15 -6.07 -16.47
CA VAL A 123 1.30 -4.99 -15.98
C VAL A 123 2.02 -3.67 -16.25
N LEU A 124 1.38 -2.78 -17.00
CA LEU A 124 1.90 -1.46 -17.32
C LEU A 124 1.57 -0.48 -16.20
N ASP A 125 0.29 -0.36 -15.85
CA ASP A 125 -0.19 0.56 -14.81
C ASP A 125 -1.26 -0.10 -13.94
N LEU A 126 -1.21 0.20 -12.64
CA LEU A 126 -2.33 0.07 -11.73
C LEU A 126 -2.89 1.48 -11.47
N ILE A 127 -4.18 1.68 -11.72
CA ILE A 127 -4.83 2.98 -11.68
C ILE A 127 -6.07 2.87 -10.78
N ILE A 128 -6.21 3.80 -9.85
CA ILE A 128 -7.46 3.98 -9.10
C ILE A 128 -8.23 5.11 -9.73
N LYS A 129 -9.54 4.92 -9.92
CA LYS A 129 -10.44 5.95 -10.43
C LYS A 129 -11.64 6.08 -9.49
N GLN A 130 -12.03 7.31 -9.23
CA GLN A 130 -13.30 7.64 -8.58
C GLN A 130 -13.89 8.84 -9.32
N ASP A 131 -15.18 8.76 -9.67
CA ASP A 131 -15.85 9.76 -10.51
C ASP A 131 -15.09 10.04 -11.83
N SER A 132 -14.65 11.29 -12.03
CA SER A 132 -13.88 11.75 -13.19
C SER A 132 -12.37 11.76 -12.96
N LYS A 133 -11.91 11.50 -11.73
CA LYS A 133 -10.49 11.58 -11.36
C LYS A 133 -9.83 10.21 -11.41
N LYS A 134 -8.55 10.20 -11.77
CA LYS A 134 -7.71 9.01 -11.89
C LYS A 134 -6.38 9.27 -11.21
N TRP A 135 -5.87 8.26 -10.54
CA TRP A 135 -4.60 8.28 -9.84
C TRP A 135 -3.83 7.01 -10.18
N PHE A 136 -2.62 7.17 -10.67
CA PHE A 136 -1.69 6.05 -10.84
C PHE A 136 -1.20 5.60 -9.47
N TRP A 137 -1.10 4.29 -9.27
CA TRP A 137 -0.60 3.69 -8.03
C TRP A 137 0.82 4.14 -7.75
N SER A 138 1.72 3.89 -8.70
CA SER A 138 3.11 4.34 -8.65
C SER A 138 3.20 5.77 -9.18
N PRO A 139 3.88 6.68 -8.46
CA PRO A 139 4.13 8.03 -8.94
C PRO A 139 5.17 8.02 -10.05
N LEU A 140 5.11 9.03 -10.93
CA LEU A 140 6.09 9.28 -11.98
C LEU A 140 6.70 10.67 -11.74
N PRO A 141 8.00 10.78 -11.39
CA PRO A 141 8.98 9.70 -11.17
C PRO A 141 8.82 9.00 -9.80
N ALA A 142 9.16 7.71 -9.74
CA ALA A 142 9.09 6.89 -8.52
C ALA A 142 10.29 7.07 -7.56
N THR A 143 10.89 8.26 -7.52
CA THR A 143 12.13 8.52 -6.76
C THR A 143 11.86 9.00 -5.34
N THR A 144 10.73 9.68 -5.13
CA THR A 144 10.41 10.34 -3.85
C THR A 144 9.41 9.52 -3.05
N ASP A 145 8.38 9.00 -3.72
CA ASP A 145 7.34 8.20 -3.10
C ASP A 145 7.20 6.86 -3.85
N PHE A 146 6.86 5.79 -3.13
CA PHE A 146 6.56 4.50 -3.76
C PHE A 146 5.07 4.37 -4.12
N ILE A 147 4.21 5.22 -3.55
CA ILE A 147 2.78 5.34 -3.88
C ILE A 147 2.43 6.82 -4.05
N ASN A 148 1.50 7.14 -4.96
CA ASN A 148 1.04 8.51 -5.13
C ASN A 148 0.45 9.06 -3.81
N PRO A 149 0.98 10.17 -3.24
CA PRO A 149 0.50 10.70 -1.96
C PRO A 149 -0.99 11.09 -1.95
N GLU A 150 -1.58 11.43 -3.10
CA GLU A 150 -3.01 11.69 -3.20
C GLU A 150 -3.86 10.43 -2.97
N LEU A 151 -3.35 9.24 -3.33
CA LEU A 151 -4.03 7.97 -3.09
C LEU A 151 -4.16 7.63 -1.61
N ILE A 152 -3.27 8.15 -0.76
CA ILE A 152 -3.34 7.91 0.68
C ILE A 152 -4.68 8.37 1.27
N ASP A 153 -5.22 9.50 0.79
CA ASP A 153 -6.53 9.99 1.21
C ASP A 153 -7.65 9.00 0.84
N HIS A 154 -7.58 8.42 -0.35
CA HIS A 154 -8.55 7.44 -0.83
C HIS A 154 -8.43 6.09 -0.11
N LEU A 155 -7.21 5.62 0.14
CA LEU A 155 -6.94 4.40 0.90
C LEU A 155 -7.38 4.52 2.34
N ILE A 156 -7.19 5.69 2.96
CA ILE A 156 -7.66 5.91 4.33
C ILE A 156 -9.18 6.02 4.38
N ARG A 157 -9.84 6.67 3.41
CA ARG A 157 -11.31 6.81 3.41
C ARG A 157 -12.06 5.52 3.05
N SER A 158 -11.54 4.76 2.10
CA SER A 158 -12.19 3.55 1.60
C SER A 158 -12.02 2.38 2.57
N GLU A 159 -13.08 1.60 2.80
CA GLU A 159 -13.03 0.34 3.56
C GLU A 159 -12.57 -0.85 2.72
N TYR A 160 -12.61 -0.73 1.40
CA TYR A 160 -12.45 -1.85 0.48
C TYR A 160 -11.21 -1.71 -0.40
N LEU A 161 -10.80 -0.47 -0.74
CA LEU A 161 -9.81 -0.21 -1.78
C LEU A 161 -8.47 -0.93 -1.55
N LEU A 162 -7.89 -0.82 -0.34
CA LEU A 162 -6.63 -1.51 -0.07
C LEU A 162 -6.77 -3.03 -0.16
N GLY A 163 -7.87 -3.56 0.37
CA GLY A 163 -8.17 -4.99 0.32
C GLY A 163 -8.21 -5.50 -1.11
N GLU A 164 -8.96 -4.79 -1.95
CA GLU A 164 -9.13 -5.08 -3.37
C GLU A 164 -7.82 -5.00 -4.16
N VAL A 165 -6.95 -4.04 -3.85
CA VAL A 165 -5.63 -3.94 -4.49
C VAL A 165 -4.71 -5.08 -4.05
N VAL A 166 -4.67 -5.44 -2.76
CA VAL A 166 -3.87 -6.59 -2.29
C VAL A 166 -4.35 -7.88 -2.94
N GLU A 167 -5.67 -8.14 -2.94
CA GLU A 167 -6.24 -9.34 -3.55
C GLU A 167 -5.92 -9.44 -5.04
N LEU A 168 -5.97 -8.30 -5.74
CA LEU A 168 -5.59 -8.22 -7.14
C LEU A 168 -4.11 -8.56 -7.36
N VAL A 169 -3.20 -7.98 -6.57
CA VAL A 169 -1.76 -8.25 -6.65
C VAL A 169 -1.46 -9.72 -6.34
N GLN A 170 -2.12 -10.31 -5.36
CA GLN A 170 -2.01 -11.74 -5.06
C GLN A 170 -2.57 -12.61 -6.19
N ALA A 171 -3.69 -12.21 -6.82
CA ALA A 171 -4.27 -12.90 -7.97
C ALA A 171 -3.35 -12.85 -9.21
N MET A 172 -2.48 -11.85 -9.32
CA MET A 172 -1.40 -11.79 -10.33
C MET A 172 -0.27 -12.79 -10.05
N GLY A 173 -0.32 -13.51 -8.93
CA GLY A 173 0.70 -14.46 -8.49
C GLY A 173 1.93 -13.80 -7.87
N LEU A 174 1.79 -12.56 -7.38
CA LEU A 174 2.85 -11.85 -6.68
C LEU A 174 2.79 -12.16 -5.18
N VAL A 175 3.97 -12.23 -4.57
CA VAL A 175 4.11 -12.46 -3.14
C VAL A 175 3.87 -11.13 -2.41
N PHE A 176 2.85 -11.11 -1.55
CA PHE A 176 2.58 -9.99 -0.65
C PHE A 176 2.96 -10.40 0.77
N ASN A 177 4.12 -9.93 1.24
CA ASN A 177 4.67 -10.31 2.54
C ASN A 177 5.31 -9.10 3.24
N PRO A 178 4.51 -8.13 3.71
CA PRO A 178 5.05 -6.97 4.41
C PRO A 178 5.60 -7.35 5.79
N THR A 179 6.69 -6.71 6.19
CA THR A 179 7.21 -6.77 7.55
C THR A 179 6.20 -6.14 8.52
N LEU A 180 5.98 -6.78 9.66
CA LEU A 180 5.09 -6.28 10.70
C LEU A 180 5.88 -6.04 11.99
N TYR A 181 5.62 -4.88 12.58
CA TYR A 181 6.19 -4.44 13.84
C TYR A 181 5.15 -4.51 14.95
N LEU A 182 5.60 -4.86 16.15
CA LEU A 182 4.76 -4.94 17.35
C LEU A 182 4.85 -3.64 18.17
N SER A 183 5.90 -2.86 17.97
CA SER A 183 6.16 -1.57 18.62
C SER A 183 6.88 -0.60 17.67
N LEU A 184 6.91 0.69 18.02
CA LEU A 184 7.74 1.65 17.29
C LEU A 184 9.24 1.42 17.56
N GLU A 185 9.61 0.83 18.69
CA GLU A 185 10.99 0.46 18.98
C GLU A 185 11.52 -0.57 17.98
N ASP A 186 10.72 -1.59 17.64
CA ASP A 186 11.08 -2.59 16.62
C ASP A 186 11.34 -1.92 15.26
N TRP A 187 10.50 -0.96 14.88
CA TRP A 187 10.66 -0.17 13.65
C TRP A 187 11.97 0.62 13.66
N HIS A 188 12.24 1.36 14.74
CA HIS A 188 13.45 2.16 14.85
C HIS A 188 14.72 1.30 14.86
N LEU A 189 14.69 0.13 15.49
CA LEU A 189 15.82 -0.79 15.52
C LEU A 189 16.14 -1.33 14.12
N GLU A 190 15.12 -1.73 13.36
CA GLU A 190 15.30 -2.21 11.98
C GLU A 190 15.92 -1.13 11.08
N TYR A 191 15.42 0.11 11.19
CA TYR A 191 15.82 1.21 10.32
C TYR A 191 16.93 2.11 10.89
N ALA A 192 17.54 1.76 12.02
CA ALA A 192 18.56 2.58 12.68
C ALA A 192 19.75 2.85 11.76
N SER A 193 20.28 1.81 11.09
CA SER A 193 21.43 1.96 10.20
C SER A 193 21.09 2.76 8.95
N GLU A 194 19.91 2.56 8.37
CA GLU A 194 19.49 3.27 7.15
C GLU A 194 19.29 4.76 7.43
N THR A 195 18.68 5.08 8.58
CA THR A 195 18.49 6.45 9.05
C THR A 195 19.84 7.17 9.25
N MET A 196 20.81 6.51 9.89
CA MET A 196 22.15 7.10 10.10
C MET A 196 22.91 7.33 8.79
N ASN A 197 22.78 6.41 7.83
CA ASN A 197 23.41 6.56 6.52
C ASN A 197 22.81 7.72 5.73
N GLN A 198 21.47 7.81 5.65
CA GLN A 198 20.77 8.88 4.94
C GLN A 198 21.02 10.25 5.59
N LEU A 199 21.09 10.34 6.92
CA LEU A 199 21.50 11.57 7.61
C LEU A 199 22.94 11.96 7.26
N GLY A 200 23.85 10.99 7.17
CA GLY A 200 25.23 11.23 6.77
C GLY A 200 25.40 11.74 5.33
N GLU A 201 24.45 11.48 4.44
CA GLU A 201 24.44 12.01 3.07
C GLU A 201 23.90 13.45 2.98
N LEU A 202 23.24 13.94 4.04
CA LEU A 202 22.66 15.29 4.10
C LEU A 202 23.62 16.36 4.66
N PHE A 203 24.77 15.95 5.24
CA PHE A 203 25.77 16.82 5.86
C PHE A 203 27.17 16.62 5.25
#